data_AF-A0A7C1WNH3-F1
#
_entry.id   AF-A0A7C1WNH3-F1
#
_cell.length_a   1.000
_cell.length_b   1.000
_cell.length_c   1.000
_cell.angle_alpha   90.00
_cell.angle_beta   90.00
_cell.angle_gamma   90.00
#
_symmetry.space_group_name_H-M   'P 1'
#
loop_
_entity.id
_entity.type
_entity.pdbx_description
1 polymer ?
#
loop_
_entity_poly.entity_id
_entity_poly.type
_entity_poly.pdbx_seq_one_letter_code
_entity_poly.pdbx_strand_id
1 'polypeptide(L)'
;MVLIEMKALTDLTDYFIICSADSDRGVRTIVDNIEKKLREMGEKPLGIEGYAESRWVLIDALDVVVHVFYEPVRRFYDIEGLWIDAPRLPLPFEEEPYKEQPAELEEEYA
;
A
#
# COMPACT_ATOMS: atom_id res chain seq x y z
N MET A 1 2.27 9.55 -0.45
CA MET A 1 2.18 8.23 -1.12
C MET A 1 2.52 8.42 -2.58
N VAL A 2 3.04 7.40 -3.26
CA VAL A 2 3.30 7.44 -4.71
C VAL A 2 2.78 6.17 -5.37
N LEU A 3 2.35 6.29 -6.63
CA LEU A 3 1.95 5.19 -7.49
C LEU A 3 2.91 5.16 -8.69
N ILE A 4 3.53 4.01 -8.93
CA ILE A 4 4.53 3.80 -9.98
C ILE A 4 4.01 2.72 -10.93
N GLU A 5 4.06 2.99 -12.23
CA GLU A 5 3.72 2.03 -13.27
C GLU A 5 4.93 1.13 -13.58
N MET A 6 4.72 -0.19 -13.48
CA MET A 6 5.77 -1.21 -13.61
C MET A 6 5.68 -2.02 -14.91
N LYS A 7 4.54 -1.96 -15.62
CA LYS A 7 4.27 -2.71 -16.87
C LYS A 7 5.36 -2.64 -17.93
N ALA A 8 5.99 -1.49 -18.08
CA ALA A 8 7.03 -1.29 -19.08
C ALA A 8 8.41 -1.82 -18.64
N LEU A 9 8.57 -2.17 -17.36
CA LEU A 9 9.84 -2.50 -16.71
C LEU A 9 9.94 -3.96 -16.27
N THR A 10 8.82 -4.60 -15.94
CA THR A 10 8.80 -5.98 -15.45
C THR A 10 7.47 -6.68 -15.74
N ASP A 11 7.52 -7.99 -15.96
CA ASP A 11 6.35 -8.86 -16.08
C ASP A 11 5.83 -9.38 -14.72
N LEU A 12 6.46 -8.96 -13.60
CA LEU A 12 6.11 -9.43 -12.26
C LEU A 12 4.84 -8.80 -11.72
N THR A 13 4.66 -7.50 -11.90
CA THR A 13 3.51 -6.75 -11.38
C THR A 13 3.27 -5.52 -12.25
N ASP A 14 2.03 -5.03 -12.25
CA ASP A 14 1.63 -3.88 -13.05
C ASP A 14 1.95 -2.55 -12.35
N TYR A 15 1.84 -2.51 -11.01
CA TYR A 15 1.98 -1.27 -10.23
C TYR A 15 2.66 -1.47 -8.89
N PHE A 16 3.45 -0.47 -8.50
CA PHE A 16 3.89 -0.29 -7.12
C PHE A 16 3.14 0.87 -6.46
N ILE A 17 2.64 0.64 -5.26
CA ILE A 17 2.17 1.69 -4.35
C ILE A 17 3.16 1.80 -3.21
N ILE A 18 3.66 3.00 -2.94
CA ILE A 18 4.58 3.25 -1.83
C ILE A 18 3.99 4.32 -0.92
N CYS A 19 3.71 3.93 0.33
CA CYS A 19 3.14 4.79 1.35
C CYS A 19 3.90 4.66 2.68
N SER A 20 3.59 5.55 3.62
CA SER A 20 4.33 5.63 4.88
C SER A 20 3.48 6.09 6.03
N ALA A 21 3.92 5.73 7.24
CA ALA A 21 3.41 6.24 8.49
C ALA A 21 4.54 6.68 9.43
N ASP A 22 4.21 7.59 10.34
CA ASP A 22 5.15 8.14 11.33
C ASP A 22 5.34 7.25 12.57
N SER A 23 4.76 6.05 12.59
CA SER A 23 4.95 5.07 13.68
C SER A 23 4.72 3.64 13.21
N ASP A 24 5.34 2.67 13.89
CA ASP A 24 5.14 1.23 13.65
C ASP A 24 3.66 0.83 13.80
N ARG A 25 2.94 1.46 14.75
CA ARG A 25 1.49 1.26 14.91
C ARG A 25 0.72 1.74 13.67
N GLY A 26 1.06 2.92 13.15
CA GLY A 26 0.44 3.46 11.94
C GLY A 26 0.68 2.57 10.72
N VAL A 27 1.89 1.99 10.60
CA VAL A 27 2.20 1.00 9.55
C VAL A 27 1.26 -0.20 9.64
N ARG A 28 1.10 -0.79 10.83
CA ARG A 28 0.16 -1.92 11.02
C ARG A 28 -1.26 -1.54 10.64
N THR A 29 -1.75 -0.38 11.12
CA THR A 29 -3.10 0.10 10.80
C THR A 29 -3.33 0.24 9.29
N ILE A 30 -2.35 0.75 8.56
CA ILE A 30 -2.44 0.86 7.09
C ILE A 30 -2.53 -0.55 6.47
N VAL A 31 -1.65 -1.47 6.87
CA VAL A 31 -1.63 -2.84 6.33
C VAL A 31 -2.94 -3.58 6.63
N ASP A 32 -3.42 -3.52 7.87
CA ASP A 32 -4.67 -4.16 8.30
C ASP A 32 -5.86 -3.63 7.50
N ASN A 33 -5.90 -2.31 7.25
CA ASN A 33 -6.97 -1.69 6.46
C ASN A 33 -6.89 -2.09 4.98
N ILE A 34 -5.69 -2.18 4.40
CA ILE A 34 -5.52 -2.68 3.04
C ILE A 34 -6.02 -4.13 2.93
N GLU A 35 -5.62 -5.01 3.86
CA GLU A 35 -6.07 -6.40 3.88
C GLU A 35 -7.60 -6.50 4.02
N LYS A 36 -8.18 -5.72 4.93
CA LYS A 36 -9.63 -5.63 5.12
C LYS A 36 -10.33 -5.23 3.82
N LYS A 37 -9.85 -4.18 3.15
CA LYS A 37 -10.43 -3.68 1.89
C LYS A 37 -10.30 -4.67 0.74
N LEU A 38 -9.15 -5.33 0.61
CA LEU A 38 -8.99 -6.43 -0.37
C LEU A 38 -10.02 -7.53 -0.12
N ARG A 39 -10.19 -7.95 1.13
CA ARG A 39 -11.15 -8.98 1.52
C ARG A 39 -12.60 -8.58 1.22
N GLU A 40 -12.98 -7.33 1.48
CA GLU A 40 -14.30 -6.78 1.13
C GLU A 40 -14.56 -6.82 -0.39
N MET A 41 -13.51 -6.68 -1.21
CA MET A 41 -13.59 -6.84 -2.67
C MET A 41 -13.58 -8.30 -3.13
N GLY A 42 -13.49 -9.26 -2.21
CA GLY A 42 -13.37 -10.69 -2.53
C GLY A 42 -11.94 -11.13 -2.88
N GLU A 43 -10.96 -10.23 -2.78
CA GLU A 43 -9.56 -10.47 -3.08
C GLU A 43 -8.77 -10.82 -1.81
N LYS A 44 -7.64 -11.50 -2.00
CA LYS A 44 -6.69 -11.77 -0.91
C LYS A 44 -5.28 -11.50 -1.39
N PRO A 45 -4.42 -10.88 -0.55
CA PRO A 45 -3.01 -10.79 -0.88
C PRO A 45 -2.41 -12.20 -0.97
N LEU A 46 -1.50 -12.38 -1.91
CA LEU A 46 -0.70 -13.59 -2.06
C LEU A 46 0.24 -13.77 -0.85
N GLY A 47 0.74 -12.65 -0.31
CA GLY A 47 1.61 -12.64 0.85
C GLY A 47 1.70 -11.27 1.50
N ILE A 48 2.00 -11.27 2.80
CA ILE A 48 2.33 -10.08 3.57
C ILE A 48 3.63 -10.37 4.33
N GLU A 49 4.69 -9.62 4.02
CA GLU A 49 6.03 -9.80 4.57
C GLU A 49 6.44 -8.62 5.44
N GLY A 50 7.16 -8.87 6.55
CA GLY A 50 7.66 -7.81 7.45
C GLY A 50 6.62 -7.21 8.40
N TYR A 51 5.41 -7.80 8.48
CA TYR A 51 4.31 -7.31 9.31
C TYR A 51 4.68 -7.24 10.80
N ALA A 52 5.42 -8.23 11.31
CA ALA A 52 5.77 -8.32 12.73
C ALA A 52 6.60 -7.10 13.21
N GLU A 53 7.59 -6.69 12.42
CA GLU A 53 8.45 -5.53 12.71
C GLU A 53 7.75 -4.22 12.37
N SER A 54 6.90 -4.20 11.33
CA SER A 54 6.15 -3.02 10.88
C SER A 54 7.03 -1.81 10.53
N ARG A 55 8.27 -2.07 10.12
CA ARG A 55 9.23 -1.05 9.67
C ARG A 55 9.21 -0.87 8.16
N TRP A 56 9.01 -1.98 7.46
CA TRP A 56 8.77 -2.06 6.03
C TRP A 56 7.94 -3.31 5.83
N VAL A 57 6.68 -3.13 5.44
CA VAL A 57 5.77 -4.21 5.09
C VAL A 57 5.59 -4.23 3.58
N LEU A 58 5.67 -5.43 3.00
CA LEU A 58 5.36 -5.67 1.60
C LEU A 58 4.07 -6.48 1.54
N ILE A 59 3.09 -5.98 0.77
CA ILE A 59 1.85 -6.68 0.48
C ILE A 59 1.86 -7.01 -1.02
N ASP A 60 1.86 -8.30 -1.35
CA ASP A 60 1.79 -8.79 -2.72
C ASP A 60 0.33 -9.10 -3.05
N ALA A 61 -0.25 -8.39 -4.02
CA ALA A 61 -1.58 -8.61 -4.57
C ALA A 61 -1.52 -8.85 -6.10
N LEU A 62 -0.49 -9.56 -6.57
CA LEU A 62 -0.25 -9.95 -7.96
C LEU A 62 -0.03 -8.73 -8.89
N ASP A 63 -1.10 -8.11 -9.36
CA ASP A 63 -1.05 -6.95 -10.26
C ASP A 63 -0.57 -5.69 -9.54
N VAL A 64 -0.67 -5.65 -8.21
CA VAL A 64 -0.21 -4.53 -7.39
C VAL A 64 0.64 -5.03 -6.24
N VAL A 65 1.80 -4.41 -6.03
CA VAL A 65 2.61 -4.57 -4.82
C VAL A 65 2.59 -3.29 -4.01
N VAL A 66 2.25 -3.39 -2.72
CA VAL A 66 2.20 -2.25 -1.81
C VAL A 66 3.35 -2.30 -0.83
N HIS A 67 4.17 -1.25 -0.81
CA HIS A 67 5.20 -1.02 0.19
C HIS A 67 4.69 -0.03 1.24
N VAL A 68 4.50 -0.50 2.47
CA VAL A 68 4.12 0.33 3.61
C VAL A 68 5.32 0.52 4.52
N PHE A 69 5.83 1.74 4.62
CA PHE A 69 7.03 2.05 5.37
C PHE A 69 6.76 2.78 6.68
N TYR A 70 7.61 2.53 7.67
CA TYR A 70 7.91 3.53 8.69
C TYR A 70 8.77 4.63 8.05
N GLU A 71 8.35 5.87 8.19
CA GLU A 71 8.85 7.01 7.41
C GLU A 71 10.40 7.17 7.43
N PRO A 72 11.11 7.09 8.56
CA PRO A 72 12.59 7.07 8.57
C PRO A 72 13.24 5.93 7.78
N VAL A 73 12.60 4.75 7.73
CA VAL A 73 13.11 3.57 7.01
C VAL A 73 12.96 3.77 5.50
N ARG A 74 11.83 4.35 5.05
CA ARG A 74 11.64 4.73 3.64
C ARG A 74 12.76 5.64 3.15
N ARG A 75 13.06 6.70 3.91
CA ARG A 75 14.12 7.66 3.56
C ARG A 75 15.51 7.03 3.54
N PHE A 76 15.76 6.06 4.41
CA PHE A 76 17.05 5.37 4.46
C PHE A 76 17.26 4.46 3.24
N TYR A 77 16.26 3.67 2.87
CA TYR A 77 16.38 2.71 1.76
C TYR A 77 16.12 3.32 0.38
N ASP A 78 15.30 4.38 0.30
CA ASP A 78 14.98 5.12 -0.93
C ASP A 78 14.73 4.21 -2.15
N ILE A 79 13.87 3.19 -1.98
CA ILE A 79 13.61 2.22 -3.05
C ILE A 79 12.95 2.85 -4.28
N GLU A 80 12.32 4.02 -4.12
CA GLU A 80 11.79 4.83 -5.22
C GLU A 80 12.90 5.28 -6.18
N GLY A 81 14.11 5.49 -5.66
CA GLY A 81 15.29 5.83 -6.45
C GLY A 81 15.71 4.72 -7.41
N LEU A 82 15.37 3.45 -7.12
CA LEU A 82 15.63 2.32 -8.03
C LEU A 82 14.77 2.39 -9.29
N TRP A 83 13.62 3.06 -9.22
CA TRP A 83 12.62 3.16 -10.28
C TRP A 83 12.43 4.61 -10.72
N ILE A 84 13.50 5.39 -10.74
CA ILE A 84 13.42 6.83 -11.03
C ILE A 84 12.83 7.12 -12.42
N ASP A 85 13.15 6.28 -13.39
CA ASP A 85 12.70 6.38 -14.79
C ASP A 85 11.29 5.80 -15.02
N ALA A 86 10.70 5.16 -14.02
CA ALA A 86 9.36 4.61 -14.10
C ALA A 86 8.29 5.72 -14.05
N PRO A 87 7.21 5.64 -14.86
CA PRO A 87 6.13 6.61 -14.80
C PRO A 87 5.50 6.67 -13.41
N ARG A 88 5.36 7.89 -12.86
CA ARG A 88 4.58 8.16 -11.66
C ARG A 88 3.18 8.58 -12.07
N LEU A 89 2.18 7.81 -11.68
CA LEU A 89 0.79 8.09 -12.03
C LEU A 89 0.15 8.99 -10.96
N PRO A 90 -0.67 9.98 -11.37
CA PRO A 90 -1.41 10.81 -10.42
C PRO A 90 -2.46 9.97 -9.68
N LEU A 91 -2.69 10.29 -8.41
CA LEU A 91 -3.70 9.63 -7.59
C LEU A 91 -5.02 10.39 -7.68
N PRO A 92 -6.16 9.70 -7.90
CA PRO A 92 -7.44 10.35 -8.20
C PRO A 92 -8.08 11.09 -7.01
N PHE A 93 -7.52 10.94 -5.80
CA PHE A 93 -8.01 11.57 -4.57
C PHE A 93 -7.14 12.77 -4.12
N GLU A 94 -6.22 13.24 -4.94
CA GLU A 94 -5.55 14.52 -4.67
C GLU A 94 -6.50 15.72 -4.82
N GLU A 95 -7.64 15.54 -5.51
CA GLU A 95 -8.66 16.58 -5.71
C GLU A 95 -9.98 16.37 -4.94
N GLU A 96 -10.29 15.15 -4.47
CA GLU A 96 -11.50 14.87 -3.68
C GLU A 96 -11.18 14.39 -2.26
N PRO A 97 -11.76 15.02 -1.21
CA PRO A 97 -11.51 14.61 0.17
C PRO A 97 -11.98 13.18 0.43
N TYR A 98 -11.18 12.42 1.18
CA TYR A 98 -11.54 11.09 1.67
C TYR A 98 -12.90 11.14 2.38
N LYS A 99 -13.90 10.45 1.82
CA LYS A 99 -15.20 10.27 2.45
C LYS A 99 -15.07 9.11 3.43
N GLU A 100 -15.27 9.37 4.72
CA GLU A 100 -15.34 8.31 5.73
C GLU A 100 -16.35 7.26 5.29
N GLN A 101 -15.99 5.99 5.40
CA GLN A 101 -16.96 4.91 5.23
C GLN A 101 -17.92 4.94 6.43
N PRO A 102 -19.25 4.88 6.20
CA PRO A 102 -20.22 4.86 7.28
C PRO A 102 -19.98 3.66 8.21
N ALA A 103 -20.06 3.89 9.51
CA ALA A 103 -19.87 2.89 10.57
C ALA A 103 -20.84 1.68 10.49
N GLU A 104 -21.88 1.78 9.65
CA GLU A 104 -22.96 0.80 9.49
C GLU A 104 -22.49 -0.56 8.94
N LEU A 105 -21.33 -0.62 8.26
CA LEU A 105 -20.75 -1.89 7.76
C LEU A 105 -20.02 -2.71 8.85
N GLU A 106 -19.78 -2.15 10.05
CA GLU A 106 -19.14 -2.88 11.15
C GLU A 106 -20.13 -3.77 11.93
N GLU A 107 -21.43 -3.47 11.89
CA GLU A 107 -22.47 -4.24 12.60
C GLU A 107 -23.00 -5.43 11.79
N GLU A 108 -22.81 -5.47 10.47
CA GLU A 108 -23.30 -6.57 9.61
C GLU A 108 -22.40 -7.82 9.66
N TYR A 109 -21.20 -7.72 10.22
CA TYR A 109 -20.22 -8.82 10.33
C TYR A 109 -19.70 -9.05 11.77
N ALA A 110 -20.43 -8.58 12.79
CA ALA A 110 -20.17 -8.87 14.20
C ALA A 110 -20.92 -10.12 14.69
#